data_AF-A0A7Y2UUP6-F1
#
_entry.id   AF-A0A7Y2UUP6-F1
#
_cell.length_a   1.000
_cell.length_b   1.000
_cell.length_c   1.000
_cell.angle_alpha   90.00
_cell.angle_beta   90.00
_cell.angle_gamma   90.00
#
_symmetry.space_group_name_H-M   'P 1'
#
loop_
_entity.id
_entity.type
_entity.pdbx_description
1 polymer ?
#
loop_
_entity_poly.entity_id
_entity_poly.type
_entity_poly.pdbx_seq_one_letter_code
_entity_poly.pdbx_strand_id
1 'polypeptide(L)'
;MKRLAALFLALVPGAALACGAQVCLVDPDSLTLTEIITFEDVRSGAGPGRNVDDILPLPGATFGERFAGQSTRARGSHDEITGNAFAPLTMMPGAAGQNLSVVHFYGQTVINGYGAAGFPKREAQGEGAIAVLFDADQSALAFDLRGGEAGAAFVTFYRRDGSAIGQVPVRPTGEFAVGFLRTTGQADIAGFIITNTDPQGLAIDTLRFGKPPDLS
;
A
#
# COMPACT_ATOMS: atom_id res chain seq x y z
N MET A 1 -46.53 28.04 43.52
CA MET A 1 -46.44 27.11 42.37
C MET A 1 -45.41 27.64 41.38
N LYS A 2 -44.72 26.71 40.69
CA LYS A 2 -43.73 26.88 39.59
C LYS A 2 -42.26 26.89 40.04
N ARG A 3 -41.71 25.67 40.17
CA ARG A 3 -40.26 25.41 40.07
C ARG A 3 -39.89 25.46 38.59
N LEU A 4 -39.02 26.39 38.20
CA LEU A 4 -38.34 26.35 36.90
C LEU A 4 -37.29 25.23 36.96
N ALA A 5 -37.47 24.20 36.15
CA ALA A 5 -36.43 23.22 35.89
C ALA A 5 -35.64 23.69 34.66
N ALA A 6 -34.40 24.13 34.86
CA ALA A 6 -33.47 24.40 33.78
C ALA A 6 -32.82 23.08 33.36
N LEU A 7 -33.15 22.62 32.15
CA LEU A 7 -32.54 21.45 31.52
C LEU A 7 -31.22 21.90 30.87
N PHE A 8 -30.09 21.61 31.51
CA PHE A 8 -28.77 21.76 30.88
C PHE A 8 -28.59 20.62 29.87
N LEU A 9 -28.78 20.91 28.59
CA LEU A 9 -28.41 20.02 27.50
C LEU A 9 -26.89 20.08 27.34
N ALA A 10 -26.18 19.06 27.82
CA ALA A 10 -24.75 18.93 27.59
C ALA A 10 -24.51 18.70 26.08
N LEU A 11 -23.92 19.70 25.41
CA LEU A 11 -23.32 19.50 24.09
C LEU A 11 -22.15 18.53 24.27
N VAL A 12 -22.34 17.27 23.86
CA VAL A 12 -21.22 16.36 23.61
C VAL A 12 -20.59 16.84 22.29
N PRO A 13 -19.31 17.24 22.27
CA PRO A 13 -18.62 17.51 21.01
C PRO A 13 -18.63 16.21 20.22
N GLY A 14 -19.19 16.23 19.02
CA GLY A 14 -19.11 15.12 18.08
C GLY A 14 -17.64 14.90 17.76
N ALA A 15 -17.02 13.92 18.43
CA ALA A 15 -15.75 13.38 17.99
C ALA A 15 -15.94 12.96 16.53
N ALA A 16 -15.09 13.47 15.64
CA ALA A 16 -14.97 12.95 14.29
C ALA A 16 -14.96 11.43 14.39
N LEU A 17 -15.92 10.77 13.73
CA LEU A 17 -15.98 9.33 13.70
C LEU A 17 -14.72 8.83 13.01
N ALA A 18 -13.73 8.42 13.80
CA ALA A 18 -12.64 7.60 13.32
C ALA A 18 -13.27 6.42 12.56
N CYS A 19 -12.69 6.02 11.43
CA CYS A 19 -13.22 4.95 10.57
C CYS A 19 -13.28 3.55 11.24
N GLY A 20 -13.08 3.46 12.56
CA GLY A 20 -13.07 2.23 13.35
C GLY A 20 -11.78 1.40 13.22
N ALA A 21 -10.85 1.80 12.35
CA ALA A 21 -9.61 1.07 12.07
C ALA A 21 -8.36 1.81 12.59
N GLN A 22 -7.24 1.08 12.66
CA GLN A 22 -5.95 1.66 13.00
C GLN A 22 -5.36 2.54 11.87
N VAL A 23 -5.73 2.24 10.62
CA VAL A 23 -5.43 3.04 9.43
C VAL A 23 -6.74 3.25 8.69
N CYS A 24 -7.07 4.50 8.36
CA CYS A 24 -8.27 4.85 7.61
C CYS A 24 -7.98 5.00 6.13
N LEU A 25 -8.87 4.44 5.31
CA LEU A 25 -9.01 4.86 3.92
C LEU A 25 -9.62 6.26 3.91
N VAL A 26 -8.98 7.20 3.23
CA VAL A 26 -9.39 8.61 3.13
C VAL A 26 -9.27 9.09 1.70
N ASP A 27 -9.84 10.26 1.42
CA ASP A 27 -9.60 10.98 0.16
C ASP A 27 -8.09 11.30 0.06
N PRO A 28 -7.37 10.79 -0.96
CA PRO A 28 -5.95 11.06 -1.10
C PRO A 28 -5.61 12.54 -1.26
N ASP A 29 -6.52 13.37 -1.79
CA ASP A 29 -6.29 14.80 -1.98
C ASP A 29 -6.50 15.61 -0.69
N SER A 30 -7.02 14.96 0.36
CA SER A 30 -7.03 15.53 1.72
C SER A 30 -5.67 15.45 2.42
N LEU A 31 -4.71 14.69 1.87
CA LEU A 31 -3.40 14.47 2.45
C LEU A 31 -2.38 15.46 1.89
N THR A 32 -1.58 16.06 2.78
CA THR A 32 -0.41 16.86 2.39
C THR A 32 0.83 15.99 2.48
N LEU A 33 1.28 15.49 1.33
CA LEU A 33 2.41 14.55 1.18
C LEU A 33 3.50 15.23 0.35
N THR A 34 4.76 15.13 0.80
CA THR A 34 5.88 15.91 0.28
C THR A 34 6.81 15.14 -0.64
N GLU A 35 6.73 13.81 -0.63
CA GLU A 35 7.53 12.90 -1.43
C GLU A 35 6.64 12.17 -2.43
N ILE A 36 7.15 11.99 -3.66
CA ILE A 36 6.42 11.36 -4.76
C ILE A 36 7.38 10.44 -5.53
N ILE A 37 6.94 9.21 -5.80
CA ILE A 37 7.59 8.25 -6.70
C ILE A 37 6.62 7.91 -7.82
N THR A 38 6.93 8.30 -9.06
CA THR A 38 6.13 8.03 -10.27
C THR A 38 6.69 6.88 -11.12
N PHE A 39 7.80 6.26 -10.70
CA PHE A 39 8.53 5.22 -11.43
C PHE A 39 9.06 5.59 -12.83
N GLU A 40 8.80 6.79 -13.35
CA GLU A 40 9.24 7.20 -14.70
C GLU A 40 10.76 7.18 -14.91
N ASP A 41 11.52 7.43 -13.84
CA ASP A 41 12.98 7.38 -13.86
C ASP A 41 13.53 5.95 -13.67
N VAL A 42 12.66 4.96 -13.53
CA VAL A 42 13.03 3.55 -13.38
C VAL A 42 13.08 2.90 -14.76
N ARG A 43 14.16 2.16 -15.02
CA ARG A 43 14.26 1.37 -16.25
C ARG A 43 13.05 0.42 -16.35
N SER A 44 12.26 0.61 -17.39
CA SER A 44 11.03 -0.12 -17.67
C SER A 44 11.11 -0.87 -19.01
N GLY A 45 10.08 -1.64 -19.33
CA GLY A 45 9.88 -2.27 -20.63
C GLY A 45 8.44 -2.16 -21.10
N ALA A 46 8.20 -2.27 -22.41
CA ALA A 46 6.85 -2.52 -22.93
C ALA A 46 6.37 -3.92 -22.48
N GLY A 47 5.05 -4.15 -22.50
CA GLY A 47 4.44 -5.41 -22.06
C GLY A 47 5.20 -6.64 -22.57
N PRO A 48 5.68 -7.55 -21.67
CA PRO A 48 5.30 -7.76 -20.26
C PRO A 48 5.99 -6.87 -19.21
N GLY A 49 6.81 -5.89 -19.61
CA GLY A 49 7.60 -5.06 -18.70
C GLY A 49 9.03 -5.54 -18.55
N ARG A 50 9.76 -4.89 -17.64
CA ARG A 50 11.10 -5.32 -17.22
C ARG A 50 10.99 -6.10 -15.91
N ASN A 51 11.49 -7.34 -15.91
CA ASN A 51 11.59 -8.15 -14.70
C ASN A 51 12.53 -7.52 -13.65
N VAL A 52 12.13 -7.62 -12.39
CA VAL A 52 12.91 -7.22 -11.22
C VAL A 52 12.93 -8.39 -10.24
N ASP A 53 14.00 -9.19 -10.27
CA ASP A 53 14.18 -10.37 -9.40
C ASP A 53 14.80 -10.05 -8.03
N ASP A 54 15.11 -8.78 -7.78
CA ASP A 54 15.69 -8.29 -6.52
C ASP A 54 14.81 -7.18 -5.93
N ILE A 55 15.20 -6.60 -4.82
CA ILE A 55 14.57 -5.38 -4.30
C ILE A 55 14.84 -4.20 -5.25
N LEU A 56 13.90 -3.26 -5.29
CA LEU A 56 14.02 -2.02 -6.05
C LEU A 56 14.11 -0.83 -5.07
N PRO A 57 15.33 -0.38 -4.72
CA PRO A 57 15.49 0.82 -3.91
C PRO A 57 15.26 2.07 -4.77
N LEU A 58 14.44 2.99 -4.27
CA LEU A 58 14.22 4.33 -4.80
C LEU A 58 14.37 5.35 -3.66
N PRO A 59 14.58 6.64 -3.94
CA PRO A 59 14.66 7.64 -2.88
C PRO A 59 13.42 7.61 -1.98
N GLY A 60 13.62 7.41 -0.67
CA GLY A 60 12.56 7.41 0.35
C GLY A 60 11.83 6.09 0.54
N ALA A 61 11.93 5.13 -0.40
CA ALA A 61 11.28 3.83 -0.29
C ALA A 61 11.96 2.71 -1.10
N THR A 62 11.93 1.49 -0.56
CA THR A 62 12.35 0.26 -1.23
C THR A 62 11.14 -0.62 -1.54
N PHE A 63 11.13 -1.27 -2.70
CA PHE A 63 10.05 -2.13 -3.18
C PHE A 63 10.49 -3.59 -3.30
N GLY A 64 9.57 -4.53 -3.05
CA GLY A 64 9.79 -5.98 -3.17
C GLY A 64 8.46 -6.73 -3.09
N GLU A 65 8.48 -7.98 -2.61
CA GLU A 65 7.27 -8.82 -2.48
C GLU A 65 6.74 -8.86 -1.04
N ARG A 66 7.64 -8.95 -0.06
CA ARG A 66 7.30 -9.18 1.36
C ARG A 66 8.38 -8.70 2.31
N PHE A 67 8.17 -8.89 3.62
CA PHE A 67 9.19 -8.66 4.64
C PHE A 67 9.80 -9.95 5.18
N ALA A 68 11.03 -9.86 5.70
CA ALA A 68 11.73 -10.98 6.34
C ALA A 68 10.88 -11.58 7.48
N GLY A 69 10.85 -12.90 7.60
CA GLY A 69 9.99 -13.64 8.53
C GLY A 69 8.65 -14.11 7.93
N GLN A 70 8.25 -13.52 6.81
CA GLN A 70 7.04 -13.89 6.09
C GLN A 70 7.31 -14.93 4.99
N SER A 71 6.24 -15.63 4.60
CA SER A 71 6.26 -16.62 3.52
C SER A 71 5.15 -16.33 2.52
N THR A 72 5.45 -16.53 1.25
CA THR A 72 4.50 -16.40 0.13
C THR A 72 3.90 -17.76 -0.19
N ARG A 73 2.59 -17.78 -0.46
CA ARG A 73 1.84 -18.95 -0.94
C ARG A 73 0.97 -18.53 -2.10
N ALA A 74 0.77 -19.42 -3.06
CA ALA A 74 -0.21 -19.18 -4.11
C ALA A 74 -1.62 -19.46 -3.58
N ARG A 75 -2.54 -18.50 -3.79
CA ARG A 75 -3.98 -18.66 -3.61
C ARG A 75 -4.67 -18.48 -4.96
N GLY A 76 -4.72 -19.56 -5.73
CA GLY A 76 -5.06 -19.46 -7.16
C GLY A 76 -3.87 -18.89 -7.92
N SER A 77 -4.10 -17.87 -8.75
CA SER A 77 -3.06 -17.10 -9.43
C SER A 77 -2.36 -16.07 -8.53
N HIS A 78 -3.06 -15.61 -7.49
CA HIS A 78 -2.60 -14.53 -6.61
C HIS A 78 -1.63 -15.01 -5.53
N ASP A 79 -0.84 -14.07 -5.03
CA ASP A 79 -0.03 -14.28 -3.82
C ASP A 79 -0.84 -14.05 -2.54
N GLU A 80 -0.57 -14.90 -1.55
CA GLU A 80 -0.96 -14.75 -0.15
C GLU A 80 0.31 -14.68 0.71
N ILE A 81 0.46 -13.60 1.48
CA ILE A 81 1.56 -13.43 2.42
C ILE A 81 1.13 -13.89 3.81
N THR A 82 1.92 -14.79 4.40
CA THR A 82 1.63 -15.42 5.69
C THR A 82 2.81 -15.29 6.66
N GLY A 83 2.54 -15.40 7.95
CA GLY A 83 3.54 -15.27 9.01
C GLY A 83 3.80 -13.82 9.45
N ASN A 84 4.55 -13.67 10.53
CA ASN A 84 4.90 -12.37 11.10
C ASN A 84 6.20 -11.87 10.47
N ALA A 85 6.28 -10.56 10.23
CA ALA A 85 7.54 -9.94 9.87
C ALA A 85 8.47 -9.88 11.09
N PHE A 86 9.79 -9.93 10.84
CA PHE A 86 10.81 -9.80 11.87
C PHE A 86 11.22 -8.34 12.07
N ALA A 87 11.75 -8.04 13.27
CA ALA A 87 12.44 -6.79 13.57
C ALA A 87 13.93 -6.90 13.20
N PRO A 88 14.54 -5.86 12.58
CA PRO A 88 13.86 -4.73 11.96
C PRO A 88 13.14 -5.15 10.68
N LEU A 89 12.08 -4.43 10.32
CA LEU A 89 11.35 -4.65 9.07
C LEU A 89 12.33 -4.57 7.89
N THR A 90 12.52 -5.69 7.20
CA THR A 90 13.53 -5.86 6.15
C THR A 90 12.85 -6.33 4.87
N MET A 91 13.07 -5.59 3.77
CA MET A 91 12.50 -5.92 2.46
C MET A 91 13.09 -7.21 1.91
N MET A 92 12.24 -8.06 1.34
CA MET A 92 12.64 -9.30 0.67
C MET A 92 12.08 -9.33 -0.76
N PRO A 93 12.90 -9.72 -1.75
CA PRO A 93 12.36 -10.03 -3.07
C PRO A 93 11.61 -11.36 -3.04
N GLY A 94 10.68 -11.52 -3.98
CA GLY A 94 10.05 -12.78 -4.31
C GLY A 94 11.01 -13.79 -4.96
N ALA A 95 10.48 -14.94 -5.40
CA ALA A 95 11.28 -15.91 -6.15
C ALA A 95 11.64 -15.35 -7.54
N ALA A 96 12.63 -15.94 -8.21
CA ALA A 96 12.99 -15.53 -9.57
C ALA A 96 11.78 -15.61 -10.51
N GLY A 97 11.46 -14.50 -11.16
CA GLY A 97 10.29 -14.30 -12.02
C GLY A 97 8.96 -14.13 -11.27
N GLN A 98 8.95 -14.18 -9.94
CA GLN A 98 7.75 -14.08 -9.09
C GLN A 98 7.98 -12.98 -8.04
N ASN A 99 8.34 -11.77 -8.50
CA ASN A 99 8.57 -10.63 -7.63
C ASN A 99 7.86 -9.42 -8.26
N LEU A 100 8.61 -8.50 -8.87
CA LEU A 100 8.08 -7.28 -9.46
C LEU A 100 8.40 -7.19 -10.95
N SER A 101 7.60 -6.41 -11.67
CA SER A 101 8.02 -5.87 -12.95
C SER A 101 7.71 -4.38 -13.06
N VAL A 102 8.49 -3.70 -13.89
CA VAL A 102 8.29 -2.28 -14.22
C VAL A 102 7.83 -2.17 -15.67
N VAL A 103 6.61 -1.71 -15.87
CA VAL A 103 5.94 -1.68 -17.17
C VAL A 103 5.75 -0.23 -17.59
N HIS A 104 6.16 0.10 -18.81
CA HIS A 104 5.77 1.35 -19.44
C HIS A 104 4.53 1.13 -20.31
N PHE A 105 3.44 1.82 -19.99
CA PHE A 105 2.13 1.64 -20.59
C PHE A 105 1.42 2.99 -20.76
N TYR A 106 1.00 3.30 -21.99
CA TYR A 106 0.31 4.55 -22.35
C TYR A 106 0.93 5.85 -21.79
N GLY A 107 2.26 5.94 -21.78
CA GLY A 107 2.98 7.12 -21.32
C GLY A 107 3.13 7.24 -19.81
N GLN A 108 2.81 6.16 -19.07
CA GLN A 108 3.02 6.05 -17.64
C GLN A 108 3.87 4.81 -17.33
N THR A 109 4.64 4.87 -16.25
CA THR A 109 5.44 3.76 -15.75
C THR A 109 4.84 3.25 -14.45
N VAL A 110 4.46 1.97 -14.43
CA VAL A 110 3.82 1.33 -13.28
C VAL A 110 4.66 0.17 -12.78
N ILE A 111 4.47 -0.20 -11.52
CA ILE A 111 5.00 -1.46 -10.99
C ILE A 111 3.86 -2.42 -10.68
N ASN A 112 4.09 -3.70 -10.91
CA ASN A 112 3.11 -4.73 -10.61
C ASN A 112 3.82 -5.97 -10.04
N GLY A 113 3.12 -6.71 -9.19
CA GLY A 113 3.59 -8.00 -8.68
C GLY A 113 3.41 -9.11 -9.72
N TYR A 114 4.32 -10.06 -9.76
CA TYR A 114 4.22 -11.27 -10.58
C TYR A 114 3.92 -12.49 -9.70
N GLY A 115 2.75 -13.10 -9.90
CA GLY A 115 2.33 -14.27 -9.13
C GLY A 115 3.01 -15.58 -9.59
N ALA A 116 2.57 -16.70 -9.01
CA ALA A 116 3.21 -18.02 -9.14
C ALA A 116 3.42 -18.54 -10.57
N ALA A 117 2.64 -18.08 -11.55
CA ALA A 117 2.84 -18.45 -12.96
C ALA A 117 4.17 -17.89 -13.53
N GLY A 118 4.66 -16.78 -12.97
CA GLY A 118 5.98 -16.19 -13.20
C GLY A 118 6.11 -15.35 -14.48
N PHE A 119 7.04 -14.40 -14.47
CA PHE A 119 7.46 -13.61 -15.62
C PHE A 119 8.05 -14.51 -16.72
N PRO A 120 7.77 -14.27 -18.02
CA PRO A 120 6.97 -13.18 -18.59
C PRO A 120 5.48 -13.51 -18.84
N LYS A 121 4.91 -14.52 -18.17
CA LYS A 121 3.54 -14.98 -18.49
C LYS A 121 2.51 -13.90 -18.18
N ARG A 122 1.56 -13.71 -19.09
CA ARG A 122 0.55 -12.65 -18.99
C ARG A 122 -0.37 -12.90 -17.79
N GLU A 123 -0.74 -14.15 -17.56
CA GLU A 123 -1.58 -14.59 -16.46
C GLU A 123 -0.90 -14.50 -15.08
N ALA A 124 0.38 -14.13 -15.00
CA ALA A 124 1.07 -13.84 -13.74
C ALA A 124 1.12 -12.33 -13.42
N GLN A 125 0.89 -11.48 -14.43
CA GLN A 125 1.10 -10.05 -14.34
C GLN A 125 0.00 -9.39 -13.50
N GLY A 126 0.37 -8.80 -12.37
CA GLY A 126 -0.56 -8.11 -11.46
C GLY A 126 -1.19 -9.02 -10.41
N GLU A 127 -0.83 -10.31 -10.42
CA GLU A 127 -1.30 -11.31 -9.48
C GLU A 127 -0.46 -11.34 -8.20
N GLY A 128 0.80 -10.90 -8.29
CA GLY A 128 1.76 -11.01 -7.19
C GLY A 128 1.61 -9.92 -6.12
N ALA A 129 2.22 -10.15 -4.97
CA ALA A 129 2.26 -9.17 -3.89
C ALA A 129 3.22 -8.00 -4.21
N ILE A 130 2.91 -6.82 -3.69
CA ILE A 130 3.78 -5.64 -3.79
C ILE A 130 4.03 -5.12 -2.37
N ALA A 131 5.27 -5.13 -1.92
CA ALA A 131 5.70 -4.58 -0.65
C ALA A 131 6.45 -3.27 -0.84
N VAL A 132 6.25 -2.34 0.10
CA VAL A 132 6.94 -1.05 0.17
C VAL A 132 7.48 -0.86 1.59
N LEU A 133 8.76 -0.50 1.70
CA LEU A 133 9.46 -0.16 2.94
C LEU A 133 9.96 1.27 2.84
N PHE A 134 9.48 2.16 3.68
CA PHE A 134 9.94 3.55 3.70
C PHE A 134 11.26 3.69 4.46
N ASP A 135 12.08 4.67 4.08
CA ASP A 135 13.30 5.03 4.80
C ASP A 135 12.98 5.67 6.16
N ALA A 136 11.91 6.48 6.21
CA ALA A 136 11.35 7.07 7.42
C ALA A 136 9.91 6.59 7.64
N ASP A 137 9.49 6.45 8.90
CA ASP A 137 8.12 6.04 9.21
C ASP A 137 7.11 7.12 8.82
N GLN A 138 5.94 6.69 8.35
CA GLN A 138 4.90 7.53 7.79
C GLN A 138 3.67 7.58 8.70
N SER A 139 2.99 8.73 8.72
CA SER A 139 1.66 8.87 9.35
C SER A 139 0.53 8.81 8.32
N ALA A 140 0.85 9.01 7.04
CA ALA A 140 -0.08 8.90 5.93
C ALA A 140 0.68 8.57 4.64
N LEU A 141 -0.01 7.98 3.67
CA LEU A 141 0.50 7.74 2.33
C LEU A 141 -0.67 7.65 1.35
N ALA A 142 -0.40 7.83 0.06
CA ALA A 142 -1.35 7.56 -1.00
C ALA A 142 -0.66 6.88 -2.18
N PHE A 143 -1.39 6.10 -2.95
CA PHE A 143 -0.90 5.58 -4.23
C PHE A 143 -2.04 5.42 -5.22
N ASP A 144 -1.69 5.35 -6.50
CA ASP A 144 -2.64 5.15 -7.57
C ASP A 144 -2.73 3.66 -7.88
N LEU A 145 -3.93 3.10 -7.74
CA LEU A 145 -4.21 1.76 -8.25
C LEU A 145 -4.40 1.84 -9.76
N ARG A 146 -3.81 0.86 -10.46
CA ARG A 146 -3.90 0.72 -11.91
C ARG A 146 -4.34 -0.68 -12.27
N GLY A 147 -5.09 -0.78 -13.37
CA GLY A 147 -5.82 -1.99 -13.71
C GLY A 147 -6.88 -2.31 -12.65
N GLY A 148 -7.30 -3.56 -12.66
CA GLY A 148 -8.38 -4.05 -11.85
C GLY A 148 -9.76 -3.72 -12.37
N GLU A 149 -10.60 -4.74 -12.43
CA GLU A 149 -11.98 -4.65 -12.94
C GLU A 149 -13.00 -5.21 -11.93
N ALA A 150 -12.54 -5.92 -10.89
CA ALA A 150 -13.40 -6.55 -9.88
C ALA A 150 -12.63 -7.04 -8.64
N GLY A 151 -13.32 -7.39 -7.57
CA GLY A 151 -12.66 -8.00 -6.41
C GLY A 151 -12.10 -6.96 -5.44
N ALA A 152 -10.88 -7.16 -4.94
CA ALA A 152 -10.34 -6.40 -3.82
C ALA A 152 -8.81 -6.34 -3.82
N ALA A 153 -8.27 -5.21 -3.39
CA ALA A 153 -6.92 -5.11 -2.88
C ALA A 153 -6.96 -5.10 -1.34
N PHE A 154 -5.94 -5.68 -0.72
CA PHE A 154 -5.77 -5.72 0.73
C PHE A 154 -4.42 -5.12 1.08
N VAL A 155 -4.45 -3.96 1.73
CA VAL A 155 -3.23 -3.23 2.12
C VAL A 155 -2.96 -3.47 3.59
N THR A 156 -1.90 -4.20 3.90
CA THR A 156 -1.50 -4.51 5.27
C THR A 156 -0.33 -3.63 5.68
N PHE A 157 -0.47 -2.88 6.76
CA PHE A 157 0.51 -1.90 7.24
C PHE A 157 1.32 -2.48 8.40
N TYR A 158 2.61 -2.15 8.46
CA TYR A 158 3.57 -2.68 9.44
C TYR A 158 4.36 -1.56 10.08
N ARG A 159 4.71 -1.76 11.35
CA ARG A 159 5.69 -0.95 12.07
C ARG A 159 7.11 -1.46 11.81
N ARG A 160 8.10 -0.62 12.15
CA ARG A 160 9.53 -0.94 11.98
C ARG A 160 9.97 -2.18 12.77
N ASP A 161 9.25 -2.52 13.84
CA ASP A 161 9.48 -3.71 14.67
C ASP A 161 8.85 -5.00 14.11
N GLY A 162 8.24 -4.96 12.92
CA GLY A 162 7.60 -6.11 12.30
C GLY A 162 6.14 -6.33 12.71
N SER A 163 5.62 -5.59 13.69
CA SER A 163 4.22 -5.71 14.11
C SER A 163 3.25 -5.16 13.05
N ALA A 164 2.18 -5.89 12.79
CA ALA A 164 1.10 -5.39 11.94
C ALA A 164 0.30 -4.29 12.67
N ILE A 165 0.01 -3.21 11.96
CA ILE A 165 -0.89 -2.14 12.41
C ILE A 165 -2.33 -2.53 12.09
N GLY A 166 -2.56 -3.04 10.88
CA GLY A 166 -3.87 -3.46 10.43
C GLY A 166 -3.89 -3.66 8.92
N GLN A 167 -5.01 -4.20 8.44
CA GLN A 167 -5.27 -4.40 7.03
C GLN A 167 -6.48 -3.57 6.62
N VAL A 168 -6.36 -2.85 5.50
CA VAL A 168 -7.42 -2.04 4.93
C VAL A 168 -7.80 -2.62 3.56
N PRO A 169 -9.04 -3.10 3.38
CA PRO A 169 -9.52 -3.53 2.07
C PRO A 169 -9.85 -2.30 1.21
N VAL A 170 -9.42 -2.30 -0.05
CA VAL A 170 -9.88 -1.37 -1.09
C VAL A 170 -10.80 -2.12 -2.03
N ARG A 171 -12.06 -1.68 -2.10
CA ARG A 171 -13.13 -2.32 -2.88
C ARG A 171 -14.11 -1.27 -3.44
N PRO A 172 -14.53 -1.39 -4.71
CA PRO A 172 -13.94 -2.26 -5.73
C PRO A 172 -12.50 -1.83 -6.05
N THR A 173 -11.75 -2.68 -6.74
CA THR A 173 -10.50 -2.30 -7.43
C THR A 173 -10.80 -1.53 -8.71
N GLY A 174 -9.79 -0.87 -9.28
CA GLY A 174 -9.92 -0.05 -10.48
C GLY A 174 -8.84 1.02 -10.56
N GLU A 175 -9.01 1.94 -11.51
CA GLU A 175 -8.06 3.02 -11.76
C GLU A 175 -8.42 4.28 -10.97
N PHE A 176 -7.83 4.43 -9.79
CA PHE A 176 -8.02 5.61 -8.94
C PHE A 176 -6.95 5.70 -7.85
N ALA A 177 -6.80 6.91 -7.29
CA ALA A 177 -5.94 7.17 -6.15
C ALA A 177 -6.61 6.73 -4.83
N VAL A 178 -5.83 6.13 -3.93
CA VAL A 178 -6.26 5.78 -2.57
C VAL A 178 -5.34 6.42 -1.53
N GLY A 179 -5.94 7.00 -0.48
CA GLY A 179 -5.22 7.60 0.63
C GLY A 179 -5.38 6.79 1.92
N PHE A 180 -4.32 6.71 2.71
CA PHE A 180 -4.31 6.04 4.00
C PHE A 180 -3.79 6.95 5.09
N LEU A 181 -4.53 7.07 6.19
CA LEU A 181 -4.19 7.92 7.33
C LEU A 181 -4.14 7.11 8.62
N ARG A 182 -3.02 7.20 9.34
CA ARG A 182 -2.89 6.64 10.68
C ARG A 182 -3.80 7.38 11.66
N THR A 183 -4.75 6.68 12.29
CA THR A 183 -5.78 7.33 13.12
C THR A 183 -5.25 8.05 14.35
N THR A 184 -4.09 7.62 14.86
CA THR A 184 -3.43 8.28 15.99
C THR A 184 -2.60 9.50 15.57
N GLY A 185 -2.44 9.76 14.27
CA GLY A 185 -1.51 10.75 13.73
C GLY A 185 -0.03 10.42 13.92
N GLN A 186 0.28 9.32 14.60
CA GLN A 186 1.66 8.88 14.80
C GLN A 186 2.26 8.43 13.47
N ALA A 187 3.55 8.68 13.29
CA ALA A 187 4.28 8.08 12.18
C ALA A 187 4.95 6.81 12.64
N ASP A 188 4.18 5.73 12.61
CA ASP A 188 4.63 4.38 12.92
C ASP A 188 4.42 3.41 11.73
N ILE A 189 3.99 3.89 10.56
CA ILE A 189 3.90 3.07 9.34
C ILE A 189 5.29 3.01 8.70
N ALA A 190 6.02 1.93 8.95
CA ALA A 190 7.33 1.71 8.33
C ALA A 190 7.22 1.14 6.91
N GLY A 191 6.15 0.39 6.63
CA GLY A 191 5.93 -0.21 5.32
C GLY A 191 4.54 -0.83 5.19
N PHE A 192 4.22 -1.26 3.98
CA PHE A 192 2.97 -1.97 3.69
C PHE A 192 3.16 -3.05 2.63
N ILE A 193 2.20 -3.97 2.57
CA ILE A 193 2.09 -4.99 1.52
C ILE A 193 0.69 -4.92 0.91
N ILE A 194 0.62 -4.94 -0.42
CA ILE A 194 -0.59 -5.10 -1.20
C ILE A 194 -0.66 -6.55 -1.70
N THR A 195 -1.74 -7.23 -1.36
CA THR A 195 -2.18 -8.48 -2.02
C THR A 195 -3.56 -8.26 -2.63
N ASN A 196 -3.98 -9.06 -3.60
CA ASN A 196 -5.27 -8.84 -4.25
C ASN A 196 -5.99 -10.13 -4.62
N THR A 197 -7.25 -9.97 -5.03
CA THR A 197 -8.07 -11.02 -5.64
C THR A 197 -8.76 -10.51 -6.90
N ASP A 198 -8.12 -9.56 -7.60
CA ASP A 198 -8.67 -8.98 -8.82
C ASP A 198 -8.36 -9.90 -10.00
N PRO A 199 -9.36 -10.37 -10.76
CA PRO A 199 -9.15 -11.35 -11.82
C PRO A 199 -8.37 -10.82 -13.03
N GLN A 200 -8.10 -9.52 -13.12
CA GLN A 200 -7.28 -8.88 -14.16
C GLN A 200 -5.93 -8.39 -13.64
N GLY A 201 -5.66 -8.59 -12.35
CA GLY A 201 -4.44 -8.15 -11.69
C GLY A 201 -4.41 -6.64 -11.43
N LEU A 202 -3.46 -6.23 -10.59
CA LEU A 202 -3.25 -4.83 -10.22
C LEU A 202 -1.80 -4.39 -10.47
N ALA A 203 -1.65 -3.11 -10.77
CA ALA A 203 -0.40 -2.39 -10.66
C ALA A 203 -0.57 -1.21 -9.69
N ILE A 204 0.54 -0.64 -9.25
CA ILE A 204 0.54 0.67 -8.61
C ILE A 204 1.37 1.66 -9.41
N ASP A 205 0.94 2.90 -9.32
CA ASP A 205 1.58 4.10 -9.84
C ASP A 205 1.62 5.15 -8.71
N THR A 206 2.46 6.16 -8.86
CA THR A 206 2.45 7.41 -8.09
C THR A 206 2.28 7.19 -6.59
N LEU A 207 3.33 6.70 -5.93
CA LEU A 207 3.37 6.61 -4.47
C LEU A 207 3.69 8.00 -3.89
N ARG A 208 2.75 8.55 -3.13
CA ARG A 208 2.88 9.80 -2.37
C ARG A 208 3.05 9.48 -0.88
N PHE A 209 4.01 10.12 -0.23
CA PHE A 209 4.31 9.94 1.20
C PHE A 209 5.09 11.14 1.74
N GLY A 210 5.67 11.01 2.93
CA GLY A 210 6.42 12.08 3.55
C GLY A 210 5.51 13.04 4.31
N LYS A 211 6.11 13.76 5.25
CA LYS A 211 5.44 14.79 6.05
C LYS A 211 5.82 16.18 5.55
N PRO A 212 4.93 17.17 5.73
CA PRO A 212 5.34 18.57 5.70
C PRO A 212 6.50 18.79 6.68
N PRO A 213 7.49 19.64 6.35
CA PRO A 213 8.54 20.02 7.29
C PRO A 213 7.93 20.54 8.59
N ASP A 214 8.48 20.13 9.73
CA ASP A 214 8.11 20.74 11.00
C ASP A 214 8.70 22.16 11.03
N LEU A 215 7.84 23.18 10.93
CA LEU A 215 8.24 24.60 10.90
C LEU A 215 8.29 25.22 12.31
N SER A 216 8.51 24.39 13.33
CA SER A 216 8.57 24.80 14.75
C SER A 216 9.87 25.50 15.13
#